data_AF-A0A2V5PZ79-F1
#
_entry.id   AF-A0A2V5PZ79-F1
#
_cell.length_a   1.000
_cell.length_b   1.000
_cell.length_c   1.000
_cell.angle_alpha   90.00
_cell.angle_beta   90.00
_cell.angle_gamma   90.00
#
_symmetry.space_group_name_H-M   'P 1'
#
loop_
_entity.id
_entity.type
_entity.pdbx_description
1 polymer ?
#
loop_
_entity_poly.entity_id
_entity_poly.type
_entity_poly.pdbx_seq_one_letter_code
_entity_poly.pdbx_strand_id
1 'polypeptide(L)'
;MRRPAAYRQSPGGGGSGAGTALAKLVQRLQPTLRRNDKGQFVTNHYVRLKQKVAVETWQEIQAAMNDLSFGLDEKKLSRSERAFYRDLRQKAIFARDDQLRTYPHPGLAAHILGYTIAEEREIADTPITQLTGLDGVERTFDAKLAGVRGWRLTEMDRQRRELVAWREQEVAPRDGLNVMLTIDSVLQHIVEQALAEAMEKHSPVSISGIVVRPRTGEILALATLPGFDPNHPGDASADARRNRVIADIVEPGSTFKIVVVSGALEEQLVRLSDTYDCEHGHFYYAGRTLHDHEAYGLLSVENIIAKSSNIGAAKIGIKLGQNRLYDYIRAFGFGSKTAIPLPGEVVGIVHPPKDWFKVSIAQIPMGQGISVTRLQMTMAMCALANGGVLMRPMLVDRLEDREHIVQVKYEPQRVRQVIGAAAARQMVTALKAVAGPEGTAPKAALEHYTVAGKTGTAQKFEHGQLAPGKYFASFIGFFPADNPELCISVMMDEPRQGYYGGQTAAPVFKQIAERAANYLNLRPEDGAEPSVPESPVATGARLAPPQHGQWTNGAESAVVRVNAPESLRLGQPRSGRVARSQ
;
A
#
# COMPACT_ATOMS: atom_id res chain seq x y z
N MET A 1 -30.90 -42.51 47.53
CA MET A 1 -31.98 -41.81 48.26
C MET A 1 -31.93 -40.32 47.92
N ARG A 2 -33.07 -39.80 47.43
CA ARG A 2 -33.59 -38.41 47.38
C ARG A 2 -32.70 -37.23 46.91
N ARG A 3 -33.07 -36.70 45.72
CA ARG A 3 -32.92 -35.30 45.30
C ARG A 3 -33.66 -34.35 46.27
N PRO A 4 -33.21 -33.09 46.37
CA PRO A 4 -33.98 -31.96 45.82
C PRO A 4 -33.03 -30.90 45.21
N ALA A 5 -33.39 -29.92 44.38
CA ALA A 5 -34.54 -29.57 43.57
C ALA A 5 -33.99 -28.62 42.48
N ALA A 6 -34.49 -28.73 41.26
CA ALA A 6 -34.13 -27.87 40.13
C ALA A 6 -34.71 -26.46 40.34
N TYR A 7 -33.89 -25.42 40.15
CA TYR A 7 -34.40 -24.08 39.88
C TYR A 7 -34.31 -23.81 38.38
N ARG A 8 -35.50 -23.71 37.76
CA ARG A 8 -35.76 -23.42 36.36
C ARG A 8 -35.36 -21.98 36.04
N GLN A 9 -34.68 -21.80 34.91
CA GLN A 9 -34.62 -20.52 34.21
C GLN A 9 -35.98 -20.17 33.59
N SER A 10 -36.27 -18.88 33.45
CA SER A 10 -37.14 -18.32 32.42
C SER A 10 -36.48 -17.07 31.81
N PRO A 11 -36.83 -16.72 30.55
CA PRO A 11 -35.85 -16.26 29.57
C PRO A 11 -35.90 -14.74 29.35
N GLY A 12 -34.74 -14.10 29.33
CA GLY A 12 -34.55 -12.74 28.82
C GLY A 12 -33.65 -12.82 27.59
N GLY A 13 -34.17 -12.36 26.45
CA GLY A 13 -33.50 -12.47 25.15
C GLY A 13 -32.21 -11.64 25.05
N GLY A 14 -31.34 -12.08 24.13
CA GLY A 14 -30.16 -11.35 23.68
C GLY A 14 -28.84 -11.88 24.25
N GLY A 15 -28.18 -12.83 23.57
CA GLY A 15 -26.83 -13.23 23.99
C GLY A 15 -26.26 -14.52 23.40
N SER A 16 -26.41 -14.80 22.10
CA SER A 16 -25.84 -16.01 21.48
C SER A 16 -24.30 -15.99 21.34
N GLY A 17 -23.65 -14.83 21.52
CA GLY A 17 -22.19 -14.68 21.41
C GLY A 17 -21.40 -14.92 22.71
N ALA A 18 -21.96 -14.63 23.88
CA ALA A 18 -21.23 -14.73 25.15
C ALA A 18 -21.07 -16.19 25.63
N GLY A 19 -22.09 -17.03 25.44
CA GLY A 19 -22.06 -18.44 25.82
C GLY A 19 -21.03 -19.27 25.03
N THR A 20 -20.80 -18.93 23.76
CA THR A 20 -19.80 -19.59 22.91
C THR A 20 -18.37 -19.14 23.24
N ALA A 21 -18.17 -17.88 23.64
CA ALA A 21 -16.88 -17.37 24.11
C ALA A 21 -16.45 -18.00 25.45
N LEU A 22 -17.38 -18.11 26.41
CA LEU A 22 -17.12 -18.73 27.70
C LEU A 22 -16.76 -20.22 27.56
N ALA A 23 -17.49 -20.96 26.72
CA ALA A 23 -17.20 -22.37 26.46
C ALA A 23 -15.80 -22.57 25.85
N LYS A 24 -15.39 -21.72 24.89
CA LYS A 24 -14.04 -21.72 24.31
C LYS A 24 -12.95 -21.41 25.34
N LEU A 25 -13.21 -20.48 26.26
CA LEU A 25 -12.26 -20.14 27.31
C LEU A 25 -12.09 -21.29 28.32
N VAL A 26 -13.19 -21.88 28.78
CA VAL A 26 -13.16 -23.05 29.68
C VAL A 26 -12.39 -24.20 29.06
N GLN A 27 -12.58 -24.45 27.76
CA GLN A 27 -11.80 -25.46 27.02
C GLN A 27 -10.30 -25.13 27.00
N ARG A 28 -9.91 -23.87 26.80
CA ARG A 28 -8.49 -23.44 26.81
C ARG A 28 -7.85 -23.53 28.20
N LEU A 29 -8.62 -23.38 29.26
CA LEU A 29 -8.17 -23.47 30.66
C LEU A 29 -8.00 -24.93 31.14
N GLN A 30 -8.43 -25.93 30.37
CA GLN A 30 -8.19 -27.33 30.72
C GLN A 30 -6.68 -27.65 30.63
N PRO A 31 -6.11 -28.33 31.65
CA PRO A 31 -4.71 -28.72 31.62
C PRO A 31 -4.44 -29.61 30.41
N THR A 32 -3.58 -29.18 29.50
CA THR A 32 -3.08 -30.03 28.42
C THR A 32 -1.74 -30.62 28.84
N LEU A 33 -1.58 -31.92 28.61
CA LEU A 33 -0.36 -32.67 28.90
C LEU A 33 0.59 -32.54 27.71
N ARG A 34 1.77 -31.97 27.93
CA ARG A 34 2.87 -31.92 26.95
C ARG A 34 4.07 -32.69 27.50
N ARG A 35 4.82 -33.35 26.62
CA ARG A 35 6.13 -33.93 27.00
C ARG A 35 7.21 -32.87 26.85
N ASN A 36 8.02 -32.66 27.89
CA ASN A 36 9.24 -31.83 27.78
C ASN A 36 10.39 -32.62 27.13
N ASP A 37 11.51 -31.95 26.89
CA ASP A 37 12.72 -32.52 26.27
C ASP A 37 13.35 -33.67 27.08
N LYS A 38 12.90 -33.86 28.34
CA LYS A 38 13.30 -34.96 29.24
C LYS A 38 12.26 -36.10 29.28
N GLY A 39 11.25 -36.08 28.40
CA GLY A 39 10.20 -37.10 28.29
C GLY A 39 9.15 -37.09 29.40
N GLN A 40 9.16 -36.09 30.30
CA GLN A 40 8.22 -35.97 31.40
C GLN A 40 6.95 -35.27 30.95
N PHE A 41 5.80 -35.73 31.45
CA PHE A 41 4.52 -35.05 31.23
C PHE A 41 4.44 -33.81 32.12
N VAL A 42 4.34 -32.65 31.49
CA VAL A 42 4.14 -31.35 32.12
C VAL A 42 2.79 -30.77 31.69
N THR A 43 2.09 -30.15 32.62
CA THR A 43 0.85 -29.42 32.31
C THR A 43 1.15 -27.96 32.03
N ASN A 44 0.30 -27.34 31.20
CA ASN A 44 0.36 -25.90 31.00
C ASN A 44 0.03 -25.19 32.32
N HIS A 45 1.02 -24.51 32.92
CA HIS A 45 0.80 -23.65 34.08
C HIS A 45 0.02 -22.38 33.74
N TYR A 46 0.09 -21.97 32.47
CA TYR A 46 -0.41 -20.71 31.97
C TYR A 46 -1.11 -20.87 30.63
N VAL A 47 -2.16 -20.07 30.40
CA VAL A 47 -2.91 -20.03 29.13
C VAL A 47 -2.91 -18.61 28.59
N ARG A 48 -2.48 -18.45 27.33
CA ARG A 48 -2.50 -17.17 26.62
C ARG A 48 -3.94 -16.80 26.26
N LEU A 49 -4.44 -15.69 26.79
CA LEU A 49 -5.81 -15.23 26.51
C LEU A 49 -5.89 -14.47 25.19
N LYS A 50 -5.00 -13.50 25.03
CA LYS A 50 -4.98 -12.57 23.90
C LYS A 50 -3.55 -12.07 23.66
N GLN A 51 -3.20 -11.92 22.40
CA GLN A 51 -1.98 -11.21 21.96
C GLN A 51 -2.36 -9.81 21.50
N LYS A 52 -1.38 -8.91 21.45
CA LYS A 52 -1.55 -7.55 20.89
C LYS A 52 -2.66 -6.76 21.64
N VAL A 53 -2.65 -6.80 22.97
CA VAL A 53 -3.58 -5.98 23.76
C VAL A 53 -2.95 -4.58 23.87
N ALA A 54 -3.69 -3.55 23.46
CA ALA A 54 -3.26 -2.16 23.65
C ALA A 54 -3.11 -1.85 25.15
N VAL A 55 -2.20 -0.95 25.51
CA VAL A 55 -1.93 -0.61 26.93
C VAL A 55 -3.21 -0.18 27.64
N GLU A 56 -4.05 0.62 26.96
CA GLU A 56 -5.30 1.14 27.50
C GLU A 56 -6.26 0.00 27.85
N THR A 57 -6.41 -0.97 26.93
CA THR A 57 -7.23 -2.17 27.18
C THR A 57 -6.66 -3.02 28.31
N TRP A 58 -5.33 -3.10 28.45
CA TRP A 58 -4.73 -3.81 29.57
C TRP A 58 -4.97 -3.11 30.91
N GLN A 59 -4.88 -1.78 30.95
CA GLN A 59 -5.22 -0.98 32.12
C GLN A 59 -6.69 -1.17 32.53
N GLU A 60 -7.60 -1.22 31.57
CA GLU A 60 -9.02 -1.55 31.81
C GLU A 60 -9.19 -2.96 32.40
N ILE A 61 -8.48 -3.96 31.86
CA ILE A 61 -8.49 -5.33 32.39
C ILE A 61 -7.97 -5.35 33.83
N GLN A 62 -6.87 -4.65 34.12
CA GLN A 62 -6.31 -4.55 35.47
C GLN A 62 -7.29 -3.90 36.45
N ALA A 63 -7.94 -2.80 36.05
CA ALA A 63 -8.97 -2.15 36.85
C ALA A 63 -10.14 -3.10 37.14
N ALA A 64 -10.68 -3.76 36.11
CA ALA A 64 -11.77 -4.72 36.25
C ALA A 64 -11.40 -5.93 37.13
N MET A 65 -10.16 -6.41 37.05
CA MET A 65 -9.66 -7.50 37.89
C MET A 65 -9.51 -7.09 39.36
N ASN A 66 -9.09 -5.84 39.63
CA ASN A 66 -8.99 -5.32 40.99
C ASN A 66 -10.37 -5.14 41.64
N ASP A 67 -11.37 -4.72 40.88
CA ASP A 67 -12.74 -4.50 41.36
C ASP A 67 -13.62 -5.78 41.36
N LEU A 68 -13.06 -6.92 40.93
CA LEU A 68 -13.79 -8.17 40.81
C LEU A 68 -14.30 -8.66 42.18
N SER A 69 -15.62 -8.65 42.38
CA SER A 69 -16.27 -9.21 43.57
C SER A 69 -16.63 -10.67 43.36
N PHE A 70 -16.24 -11.53 44.31
CA PHE A 70 -16.58 -12.96 44.29
C PHE A 70 -17.89 -13.30 45.00
N GLY A 71 -18.66 -12.28 45.46
CA GLY A 71 -19.89 -12.50 46.21
C GLY A 71 -19.69 -13.12 47.60
N LEU A 72 -18.47 -13.00 48.15
CA LEU A 72 -18.06 -13.56 49.43
C LEU A 72 -17.83 -12.45 50.45
N ASP A 73 -18.16 -12.71 51.72
CA ASP A 73 -17.81 -11.82 52.83
C ASP A 73 -16.34 -12.03 53.23
N GLU A 74 -15.45 -11.30 52.55
CA GLU A 74 -13.99 -11.45 52.70
C GLU A 74 -13.48 -11.20 54.13
N LYS A 75 -14.26 -10.51 54.98
CA LYS A 75 -13.93 -10.27 56.38
C LYS A 75 -14.01 -11.54 57.23
N LYS A 76 -14.79 -12.53 56.80
CA LYS A 76 -14.96 -13.83 57.47
C LYS A 76 -13.97 -14.91 57.00
N LEU A 77 -13.16 -14.61 55.99
CA LEU A 77 -12.18 -15.54 55.44
C LEU A 77 -10.91 -15.60 56.30
N SER A 78 -10.29 -16.77 56.34
CA SER A 78 -8.97 -16.96 56.96
C SER A 78 -7.89 -16.14 56.25
N ARG A 79 -6.73 -15.98 56.89
CA ARG A 79 -5.61 -15.20 56.32
C ARG A 79 -5.11 -15.80 55.00
N SER A 80 -5.11 -17.13 54.88
CA SER A 80 -4.72 -17.84 53.65
C SER A 80 -5.75 -17.65 52.53
N GLU A 81 -7.04 -17.70 52.84
CA GLU A 81 -8.11 -17.49 51.85
C GLU A 81 -8.15 -16.05 51.35
N ARG A 82 -7.99 -15.06 52.25
CA ARG A 82 -7.85 -13.65 51.83
C ARG A 82 -6.65 -13.42 50.94
N ALA A 83 -5.52 -14.06 51.26
CA ALA A 83 -4.33 -14.00 50.41
C ALA A 83 -4.57 -14.64 49.04
N PHE A 84 -5.30 -15.76 48.98
CA PHE A 84 -5.68 -16.43 47.74
C PHE A 84 -6.52 -15.54 46.83
N TYR A 85 -7.61 -14.94 47.33
CA TYR A 85 -8.47 -14.07 46.50
C TYR A 85 -7.76 -12.77 46.08
N ARG A 86 -6.90 -12.20 46.93
CA ARG A 86 -6.05 -11.07 46.55
C ARG A 86 -5.07 -11.45 45.43
N ASP A 87 -4.39 -12.58 45.56
CA ASP A 87 -3.47 -13.07 44.53
C ASP A 87 -4.22 -13.44 43.25
N LEU A 88 -5.49 -13.88 43.34
CA LEU A 88 -6.33 -14.12 42.17
C LEU A 88 -6.67 -12.81 41.44
N ARG A 89 -6.98 -11.72 42.15
CA ARG A 89 -7.18 -10.39 41.54
C ARG A 89 -5.90 -9.85 40.88
N GLN A 90 -4.77 -9.96 41.58
CA GLN A 90 -3.55 -9.24 41.21
C GLN A 90 -2.58 -10.04 40.33
N LYS A 91 -2.65 -11.37 40.36
CA LYS A 91 -1.63 -12.25 39.73
C LYS A 91 -2.22 -13.36 38.87
N ALA A 92 -3.53 -13.56 38.88
CA ALA A 92 -4.13 -14.60 38.05
C ALA A 92 -3.96 -14.26 36.58
N ILE A 93 -4.13 -12.98 36.21
CA ILE A 93 -3.89 -12.46 34.87
C ILE A 93 -2.70 -11.51 34.93
N PHE A 94 -1.67 -11.79 34.16
CA PHE A 94 -0.53 -10.89 33.99
C PHE A 94 -0.28 -10.68 32.50
N ALA A 95 0.51 -9.67 32.17
CA ALA A 95 0.96 -9.49 30.81
C ALA A 95 2.48 -9.35 30.68
N ARG A 96 2.96 -9.52 29.45
CA ARG A 96 4.34 -9.27 29.06
C ARG A 96 4.38 -8.25 27.94
N ASP A 97 5.38 -7.39 28.00
CA ASP A 97 5.69 -6.42 26.95
C ASP A 97 5.83 -7.13 25.60
N ASP A 98 5.14 -6.57 24.62
CA ASP A 98 5.09 -7.00 23.24
C ASP A 98 5.04 -5.76 22.34
N GLN A 99 5.25 -5.96 21.05
CA GLN A 99 5.18 -4.89 20.06
C GLN A 99 3.95 -5.07 19.18
N LEU A 100 3.20 -3.98 19.00
CA LEU A 100 2.07 -3.92 18.08
C LEU A 100 2.32 -2.82 17.05
N ARG A 101 2.26 -3.18 15.77
CA ARG A 101 2.20 -2.21 14.68
C ARG A 101 0.75 -1.82 14.44
N THR A 102 0.49 -0.52 14.49
CA THR A 102 -0.84 0.06 14.27
C THR A 102 -0.75 1.04 13.10
N TYR A 103 -1.70 0.95 12.17
CA TYR A 103 -1.89 1.88 11.07
C TYR A 103 -3.14 2.72 11.39
N PRO A 104 -2.99 4.00 11.82
CA PRO A 104 -4.09 4.79 12.39
C PRO A 104 -5.28 5.03 11.45
N HIS A 105 -5.01 5.05 10.14
CA HIS A 105 -6.02 5.21 9.11
C HIS A 105 -6.15 3.89 8.33
N PRO A 106 -7.19 3.07 8.62
CA PRO A 106 -7.39 1.80 7.93
C PRO A 106 -7.46 2.00 6.41
N GLY A 107 -6.63 1.26 5.66
CA GLY A 107 -6.60 1.28 4.20
C GLY A 107 -5.80 2.42 3.54
N LEU A 108 -5.58 3.54 4.23
CA LEU A 108 -4.85 4.68 3.67
C LEU A 108 -3.40 4.28 3.35
N ALA A 109 -2.99 4.48 2.09
CA ALA A 109 -1.64 4.17 1.61
C ALA A 109 -1.18 2.72 1.87
N ALA A 110 -2.10 1.75 1.97
CA ALA A 110 -1.79 0.38 2.40
C ALA A 110 -0.68 -0.29 1.57
N HIS A 111 -0.69 -0.12 0.24
CA HIS A 111 0.34 -0.69 -0.66
C HIS A 111 1.68 0.04 -0.63
N ILE A 112 1.72 1.26 -0.11
CA ILE A 112 2.96 2.01 0.13
C ILE A 112 3.55 1.56 1.45
N LEU A 113 2.75 1.63 2.53
CA LEU A 113 3.18 1.28 3.87
C LEU A 113 3.58 -0.19 3.94
N GLY A 114 2.75 -1.07 3.39
CA GLY A 114 2.88 -2.51 3.53
C GLY A 114 2.33 -2.97 4.87
N TYR A 115 2.91 -4.05 5.40
CA TYR A 115 2.50 -4.57 6.69
C TYR A 115 3.63 -5.38 7.35
N THR A 116 3.51 -5.56 8.66
CA THR A 116 4.45 -6.35 9.48
C THR A 116 3.79 -7.65 9.95
N ILE A 117 4.59 -8.68 10.16
CA ILE A 117 4.18 -9.90 10.87
C ILE A 117 4.95 -10.03 12.18
N ALA A 118 4.33 -10.69 13.16
CA ALA A 118 4.99 -11.04 14.41
C ALA A 118 5.60 -12.44 14.27
N GLU A 119 6.91 -12.54 14.46
CA GLU A 119 7.66 -13.79 14.48
C GLU A 119 8.14 -14.07 15.91
N GLU A 120 7.92 -15.29 16.40
CA GLU A 120 8.54 -15.76 17.64
C GLU A 120 9.98 -16.23 17.30
N ARG A 121 10.98 -15.64 17.95
CA ARG A 121 12.39 -16.04 17.87
C ARG A 121 12.91 -16.39 19.25
N GLU A 122 13.88 -17.28 19.33
CA GLU A 122 14.52 -17.63 20.59
C GLU A 122 15.94 -17.03 20.62
N ILE A 123 16.22 -16.20 21.61
CA ILE A 123 17.56 -15.67 21.86
C ILE A 123 17.94 -16.03 23.29
N ALA A 124 19.05 -16.76 23.46
CA ALA A 124 19.55 -17.21 24.77
C ALA A 124 18.44 -17.83 25.65
N ASP A 125 17.76 -18.85 25.12
CA ASP A 125 16.67 -19.59 25.77
C ASP A 125 15.45 -18.72 26.20
N THR A 126 15.35 -17.52 25.63
CA THR A 126 14.23 -16.59 25.88
C THR A 126 13.44 -16.39 24.59
N PRO A 127 12.14 -16.77 24.56
CA PRO A 127 11.29 -16.48 23.42
C PRO A 127 10.98 -14.98 23.37
N ILE A 128 11.27 -14.36 22.23
CA ILE A 128 11.00 -12.97 21.92
C ILE A 128 10.04 -12.89 20.73
N THR A 129 9.07 -11.99 20.81
CA THR A 129 8.28 -11.59 19.64
C THR A 129 9.01 -10.46 18.93
N GLN A 130 9.24 -10.61 17.63
CA GLN A 130 9.79 -9.57 16.77
C GLN A 130 8.81 -9.24 15.65
N LEU A 131 8.62 -7.93 15.41
CA LEU A 131 7.94 -7.47 14.20
C LEU A 131 8.94 -7.45 13.04
N THR A 132 8.56 -8.07 11.93
CA THR A 132 9.32 -8.09 10.68
C THR A 132 8.44 -7.54 9.56
N GLY A 133 8.94 -6.55 8.82
CA GLY A 133 8.27 -5.97 7.65
C GLY A 133 8.19 -6.96 6.48
N LEU A 134 6.98 -7.25 6.00
CA LEU A 134 6.75 -8.26 4.94
C LEU A 134 6.54 -7.65 3.56
N ASP A 135 6.02 -6.42 3.50
CA ASP A 135 5.79 -5.71 2.25
C ASP A 135 6.00 -4.19 2.39
N GLY A 136 5.96 -3.46 1.28
CA GLY A 136 6.00 -2.00 1.25
C GLY A 136 7.24 -1.35 1.88
N VAL A 137 7.03 -0.19 2.49
CA VAL A 137 8.04 0.54 3.27
C VAL A 137 8.46 -0.26 4.50
N GLU A 138 7.55 -0.96 5.17
CA GLU A 138 7.88 -1.82 6.32
C GLU A 138 8.99 -2.81 5.96
N ARG A 139 8.90 -3.48 4.80
CA ARG A 139 9.94 -4.41 4.35
C ARG A 139 11.19 -3.73 3.85
N THR A 140 11.05 -2.65 3.07
CA THR A 140 12.20 -2.00 2.44
C THR A 140 13.10 -1.34 3.47
N PHE A 141 12.51 -0.80 4.54
CA PHE A 141 13.21 -0.10 5.61
C PHE A 141 13.21 -0.86 6.93
N ASP A 142 12.91 -2.17 6.94
CA ASP A 142 12.84 -3.01 8.15
C ASP A 142 14.07 -2.83 9.04
N ALA A 143 15.27 -2.89 8.46
CA ALA A 143 16.53 -2.72 9.19
C ALA A 143 16.71 -1.32 9.80
N LYS A 144 16.06 -0.29 9.26
CA LYS A 144 16.09 1.08 9.80
C LYS A 144 14.97 1.28 10.84
N LEU A 145 13.79 0.68 10.61
CA LEU A 145 12.61 0.78 11.46
C LEU A 145 12.72 -0.07 12.75
N ALA A 146 13.38 -1.22 12.69
CA ALA A 146 13.41 -2.19 13.80
C ALA A 146 14.29 -1.75 14.99
N GLY A 147 15.25 -0.86 14.77
CA GLY A 147 16.23 -0.46 15.77
C GLY A 147 17.15 -1.61 16.20
N VAL A 148 17.73 -1.49 17.39
CA VAL A 148 18.59 -2.51 18.00
C VAL A 148 18.09 -2.83 19.39
N ARG A 149 17.82 -4.11 19.65
CA ARG A 149 17.37 -4.55 20.98
C ARG A 149 18.48 -4.40 22.01
N GLY A 150 18.10 -3.90 23.18
CA GLY A 150 18.91 -3.94 24.38
C GLY A 150 18.83 -5.29 25.06
N TRP A 151 19.73 -5.53 26.01
CA TRP A 151 19.71 -6.73 26.84
C TRP A 151 20.30 -6.42 28.22
N ARG A 152 19.92 -7.21 29.20
CA ARG A 152 20.48 -7.14 30.55
C ARG A 152 20.63 -8.52 31.14
N LEU A 153 21.72 -8.73 31.88
CA LEU A 153 22.00 -9.96 32.62
C LEU A 153 21.73 -9.71 34.10
N THR A 154 20.80 -10.48 34.67
CA THR A 154 20.35 -10.33 36.06
C THR A 154 19.92 -11.68 36.64
N GLU A 155 20.05 -11.85 37.95
CA GLU A 155 19.47 -13.00 38.64
C GLU A 155 17.96 -12.83 38.85
N MET A 156 17.23 -13.94 38.89
CA MET A 156 15.79 -13.98 39.12
C MET A 156 15.44 -14.88 40.29
N ASP A 157 14.40 -14.52 41.06
CA ASP A 157 13.91 -15.37 42.13
C ASP A 157 13.11 -16.58 41.59
N ARG A 158 12.66 -17.46 42.49
CA ARG A 158 11.80 -18.61 42.12
C ARG A 158 10.48 -18.23 41.43
N GLN A 159 10.09 -16.96 41.49
CA GLN A 159 8.88 -16.40 40.87
C GLN A 159 9.21 -15.62 39.58
N ARG A 160 10.46 -15.71 39.07
CA ARG A 160 11.00 -15.01 37.90
C ARG A 160 10.98 -13.49 38.01
N ARG A 161 11.02 -12.95 39.23
CA ARG A 161 11.18 -11.50 39.43
C ARG A 161 12.66 -11.17 39.43
N GLU A 162 13.00 -10.06 38.78
CA GLU A 162 14.36 -9.54 38.75
C GLU A 162 14.85 -9.21 40.16
N LEU A 163 16.08 -9.62 40.44
CA LEU A 163 16.81 -9.26 41.64
C LEU A 163 17.80 -8.14 41.28
N VAL A 164 17.33 -6.89 41.35
CA VAL A 164 18.05 -5.69 40.86
C VAL A 164 19.47 -5.57 41.44
N ALA A 165 19.68 -6.04 42.68
CA ALA A 165 20.97 -6.04 43.34
C ALA A 165 22.03 -6.94 42.67
N TRP A 166 21.62 -7.89 41.83
CA TRP A 166 22.47 -8.82 41.10
C TRP A 166 22.39 -8.60 39.58
N ARG A 167 22.23 -7.35 39.16
CA ARG A 167 22.35 -6.97 37.74
C ARG A 167 23.84 -6.85 37.38
N GLU A 168 24.30 -7.70 36.46
CA GLU A 168 25.72 -7.76 36.06
C GLU A 168 26.03 -6.86 34.87
N GLN A 169 25.19 -6.90 33.83
CA GLN A 169 25.42 -6.19 32.57
C GLN A 169 24.10 -5.63 32.03
N GLU A 170 24.15 -4.46 31.41
CA GLU A 170 22.99 -3.79 30.84
C GLU A 170 23.42 -2.99 29.61
N VAL A 171 22.80 -3.28 28.48
CA VAL A 171 22.90 -2.54 27.22
C VAL A 171 21.52 -2.02 26.90
N ALA A 172 21.35 -0.70 26.92
CA ALA A 172 20.08 -0.07 26.58
C ALA A 172 19.68 -0.34 25.12
N PRO A 173 18.37 -0.50 24.82
CA PRO A 173 17.90 -0.58 23.45
C PRO A 173 18.15 0.74 22.71
N ARG A 174 18.25 0.65 21.38
CA ARG A 174 18.25 1.80 20.48
C ARG A 174 17.01 1.72 19.61
N ASP A 175 16.20 2.77 19.66
CA ASP A 175 14.99 2.86 18.86
C ASP A 175 15.34 2.88 17.36
N GLY A 176 14.41 2.41 16.53
CA GLY A 176 14.51 2.54 15.09
C GLY A 176 14.36 3.99 14.63
N LEU A 177 14.68 4.23 13.36
CA LEU A 177 14.46 5.51 12.71
C LEU A 177 13.03 5.63 12.20
N ASN A 178 12.50 6.84 12.27
CA ASN A 178 11.27 7.25 11.59
C ASN A 178 11.55 7.42 10.09
N VAL A 179 10.70 6.85 9.25
CA VAL A 179 10.75 7.00 7.79
C VAL A 179 9.72 8.04 7.39
N MET A 180 10.17 9.22 6.96
CA MET A 180 9.30 10.28 6.47
C MET A 180 9.10 10.11 4.97
N LEU A 181 7.86 9.87 4.55
CA LEU A 181 7.50 9.68 3.15
C LEU A 181 7.30 11.02 2.45
N THR A 182 7.36 11.01 1.12
CA THR A 182 6.91 12.12 0.27
C THR A 182 5.39 12.15 0.10
N ILE A 183 4.69 11.13 0.60
CA ILE A 183 3.24 10.99 0.52
C ILE A 183 2.58 12.08 1.35
N ASP A 184 1.71 12.84 0.69
CA ASP A 184 0.82 13.79 1.33
C ASP A 184 -0.48 13.05 1.68
N SER A 185 -0.82 12.98 2.97
CA SER A 185 -1.97 12.19 3.43
C SER A 185 -3.31 12.73 2.92
N VAL A 186 -3.41 14.04 2.66
CA VAL A 186 -4.63 14.65 2.11
C VAL A 186 -4.76 14.34 0.63
N LEU A 187 -3.67 14.47 -0.15
CA LEU A 187 -3.68 14.07 -1.56
C LEU A 187 -3.91 12.57 -1.72
N GLN A 188 -3.30 11.74 -0.87
CA GLN A 188 -3.53 10.30 -0.86
C GLN A 188 -5.02 9.99 -0.63
N HIS A 189 -5.65 10.65 0.35
CA HIS A 189 -7.08 10.49 0.61
C HIS A 189 -7.95 10.97 -0.56
N ILE A 190 -7.63 12.10 -1.17
CA ILE A 190 -8.32 12.61 -2.39
C ILE A 190 -8.28 11.57 -3.51
N VAL A 191 -7.11 10.99 -3.75
CA VAL A 191 -6.93 9.95 -4.77
C VAL A 191 -7.76 8.72 -4.43
N GLU A 192 -7.61 8.17 -3.22
CA GLU A 192 -8.34 6.95 -2.82
C GLU A 192 -9.85 7.11 -2.88
N GLN A 193 -10.39 8.27 -2.47
CA GLN A 193 -11.82 8.56 -2.60
C GLN A 193 -12.27 8.60 -4.07
N ALA A 194 -11.55 9.33 -4.93
CA ALA A 194 -11.89 9.41 -6.35
C ALA A 194 -11.82 8.02 -7.03
N LEU A 195 -10.84 7.19 -6.64
CA LEU A 195 -10.74 5.82 -7.13
C LEU A 195 -11.89 4.94 -6.62
N ALA A 196 -12.34 5.11 -5.38
CA ALA A 196 -13.46 4.37 -4.81
C ALA A 196 -14.79 4.72 -5.51
N GLU A 197 -15.07 6.00 -5.73
CA GLU A 197 -16.24 6.45 -6.49
C GLU A 197 -16.21 5.91 -7.93
N ALA A 198 -15.03 5.91 -8.55
CA ALA A 198 -14.85 5.34 -9.89
C ALA A 198 -15.00 3.82 -9.92
N MET A 199 -14.59 3.13 -8.85
CA MET A 199 -14.79 1.69 -8.68
C MET A 199 -16.28 1.35 -8.64
N GLU A 200 -17.08 2.13 -7.89
CA GLU A 200 -18.53 1.96 -7.85
C GLU A 200 -19.17 2.22 -9.21
N LYS A 201 -18.80 3.34 -9.85
CA LYS A 201 -19.41 3.78 -11.11
C LYS A 201 -19.08 2.89 -12.31
N HIS A 202 -17.83 2.47 -12.43
CA HIS A 202 -17.34 1.74 -13.61
C HIS A 202 -17.15 0.25 -13.37
N SER A 203 -17.17 -0.19 -12.11
CA SER A 203 -16.95 -1.58 -11.68
C SER A 203 -15.76 -2.28 -12.37
N PRO A 204 -14.57 -1.64 -12.46
CA PRO A 204 -13.39 -2.29 -13.00
C PRO A 204 -12.93 -3.43 -12.09
N VAL A 205 -12.13 -4.35 -12.63
CA VAL A 205 -11.45 -5.40 -11.84
C VAL A 205 -10.44 -4.76 -10.88
N SER A 206 -9.71 -3.76 -11.37
CA SER A 206 -8.84 -2.93 -10.53
C SER A 206 -8.74 -1.51 -11.06
N ILE A 207 -8.37 -0.58 -10.19
CA ILE A 207 -8.06 0.79 -10.56
C ILE A 207 -6.82 1.26 -9.78
N SER A 208 -6.02 2.15 -10.36
CA SER A 208 -4.92 2.81 -9.65
C SER A 208 -4.83 4.28 -9.99
N GLY A 209 -4.37 5.06 -9.01
CA GLY A 209 -4.08 6.48 -9.11
C GLY A 209 -2.67 6.75 -8.62
N ILE A 210 -1.92 7.59 -9.35
CA ILE A 210 -0.58 8.02 -8.98
C ILE A 210 -0.50 9.53 -9.18
N VAL A 211 0.01 10.25 -8.19
CA VAL A 211 0.26 11.69 -8.25
C VAL A 211 1.74 11.93 -8.00
N VAL A 212 2.41 12.56 -8.96
CA VAL A 212 3.85 12.82 -8.93
C VAL A 212 4.11 14.31 -9.15
N ARG A 213 5.06 14.89 -8.42
CA ARG A 213 5.63 16.20 -8.75
C ARG A 213 6.69 16.01 -9.85
N PRO A 214 6.48 16.48 -11.09
CA PRO A 214 7.34 16.10 -12.22
C PRO A 214 8.81 16.54 -12.06
N ARG A 215 9.02 17.73 -11.47
CA ARG A 215 10.35 18.34 -11.31
C ARG A 215 11.27 17.56 -10.38
N THR A 216 10.71 16.94 -9.35
CA THR A 216 11.47 16.24 -8.29
C THR A 216 11.37 14.72 -8.42
N GLY A 217 10.30 14.21 -9.02
CA GLY A 217 9.96 12.80 -9.02
C GLY A 217 9.31 12.34 -7.71
N GLU A 218 8.96 13.25 -6.80
CA GLU A 218 8.27 12.93 -5.55
C GLU A 218 6.89 12.34 -5.84
N ILE A 219 6.64 11.16 -5.29
CA ILE A 219 5.32 10.53 -5.30
C ILE A 219 4.55 11.12 -4.13
N LEU A 220 3.53 11.92 -4.43
CA LEU A 220 2.67 12.55 -3.43
C LEU A 220 1.49 11.66 -3.03
N ALA A 221 1.04 10.82 -3.96
CA ALA A 221 0.04 9.79 -3.70
C ALA A 221 0.23 8.59 -4.64
N LEU A 222 -0.01 7.38 -4.12
CA LEU A 222 -0.03 6.14 -4.89
C LEU A 222 -1.05 5.20 -4.26
N ALA A 223 -2.08 4.86 -5.02
CA ALA A 223 -3.16 4.01 -4.56
C ALA A 223 -3.57 2.99 -5.62
N THR A 224 -4.02 1.82 -5.17
CA THR A 224 -4.71 0.85 -6.02
C THR A 224 -5.89 0.26 -5.27
N LEU A 225 -6.99 0.04 -5.98
CA LEU A 225 -8.15 -0.68 -5.49
C LEU A 225 -8.40 -1.93 -6.37
N PRO A 226 -8.87 -3.05 -5.79
CA PRO A 226 -9.23 -3.24 -4.37
C PRO A 226 -8.02 -3.12 -3.44
N GLY A 227 -8.22 -2.48 -2.28
CA GLY A 227 -7.21 -2.29 -1.25
C GLY A 227 -7.32 -3.30 -0.11
N PHE A 228 -6.56 -3.07 0.96
CA PHE A 228 -6.61 -3.90 2.17
C PHE A 228 -6.31 -3.05 3.42
N ASP A 229 -6.74 -3.51 4.59
CA ASP A 229 -6.33 -2.93 5.87
C ASP A 229 -5.01 -3.56 6.33
N PRO A 230 -3.91 -2.79 6.44
CA PRO A 230 -2.62 -3.29 6.90
C PRO A 230 -2.60 -3.69 8.38
N ASN A 231 -3.61 -3.31 9.18
CA ASN A 231 -3.80 -3.87 10.53
C ASN A 231 -4.30 -5.32 10.49
N HIS A 232 -5.02 -5.70 9.41
CA HIS A 232 -5.64 -7.00 9.22
C HIS A 232 -5.31 -7.59 7.83
N PRO A 233 -4.02 -7.72 7.47
CA PRO A 233 -3.62 -8.06 6.10
C PRO A 233 -4.06 -9.46 5.68
N GLY A 234 -4.33 -10.36 6.64
CA GLY A 234 -4.80 -11.72 6.41
C GLY A 234 -6.25 -11.82 5.91
N ASP A 235 -7.06 -10.77 6.11
CA ASP A 235 -8.46 -10.74 5.69
C ASP A 235 -8.60 -10.45 4.18
N ALA A 236 -7.56 -9.88 3.58
CA ALA A 236 -7.50 -9.59 2.15
C ALA A 236 -6.95 -10.76 1.33
N SER A 237 -7.33 -10.83 0.05
CA SER A 237 -6.71 -11.77 -0.88
C SER A 237 -5.27 -11.37 -1.21
N ALA A 238 -4.45 -12.33 -1.65
CA ALA A 238 -3.11 -12.03 -2.17
C ALA A 238 -3.16 -11.07 -3.37
N ASP A 239 -4.26 -11.16 -4.13
CA ASP A 239 -4.53 -10.27 -5.24
C ASP A 239 -4.74 -8.82 -4.78
N ALA A 240 -5.58 -8.58 -3.77
CA ALA A 240 -5.82 -7.24 -3.22
C ALA A 240 -4.58 -6.61 -2.54
N ARG A 241 -3.70 -7.44 -1.97
CA ARG A 241 -2.43 -6.96 -1.38
C ARG A 241 -1.37 -6.56 -2.41
N ARG A 242 -1.48 -7.01 -3.66
CA ARG A 242 -0.48 -6.73 -4.70
C ARG A 242 -0.50 -5.24 -5.11
N ASN A 243 0.66 -4.59 -5.02
CA ASN A 243 0.84 -3.23 -5.57
C ASN A 243 0.93 -3.24 -7.10
N ARG A 244 -0.21 -3.09 -7.77
CA ARG A 244 -0.36 -3.15 -9.24
C ARG A 244 0.39 -2.05 -9.98
N VAL A 245 0.72 -0.95 -9.30
CA VAL A 245 1.43 0.17 -9.91
C VAL A 245 2.84 -0.24 -10.35
N ILE A 246 3.47 -1.15 -9.59
CA ILE A 246 4.85 -1.59 -9.81
C ILE A 246 4.98 -3.07 -10.17
N ALA A 247 3.99 -3.90 -9.86
CA ALA A 247 4.05 -5.35 -10.02
C ALA A 247 3.36 -5.86 -11.29
N ASP A 248 2.38 -5.14 -11.82
CA ASP A 248 1.65 -5.54 -13.02
C ASP A 248 2.20 -4.80 -14.26
N ILE A 249 2.21 -5.52 -15.38
CA ILE A 249 2.60 -4.98 -16.69
C ILE A 249 1.40 -4.93 -17.62
N VAL A 250 1.39 -3.94 -18.48
CA VAL A 250 0.30 -3.68 -19.43
C VAL A 250 0.86 -3.16 -20.74
N GLU A 251 0.21 -3.47 -21.85
CA GLU A 251 0.44 -2.75 -23.10
C GLU A 251 -0.08 -1.30 -22.95
N PRO A 252 0.78 -0.28 -23.04
CA PRO A 252 0.40 1.12 -22.76
C PRO A 252 -0.57 1.71 -23.80
N GLY A 253 -0.68 1.08 -24.97
CA GLY A 253 -1.49 1.58 -26.07
C GLY A 253 -1.13 3.02 -26.43
N SER A 254 -2.15 3.84 -26.71
CA SER A 254 -1.95 5.20 -27.21
C SER A 254 -1.22 6.17 -26.26
N THR A 255 -1.08 5.85 -24.97
CA THR A 255 -0.21 6.65 -24.06
C THR A 255 1.25 6.58 -24.49
N PHE A 256 1.65 5.52 -25.19
CA PHE A 256 3.02 5.30 -25.64
C PHE A 256 3.44 6.16 -26.84
N LYS A 257 2.47 6.73 -27.59
CA LYS A 257 2.74 7.59 -28.75
C LYS A 257 3.64 8.78 -28.41
N ILE A 258 3.66 9.17 -27.14
CA ILE A 258 4.55 10.21 -26.65
C ILE A 258 6.03 9.89 -26.91
N VAL A 259 6.42 8.60 -26.88
CA VAL A 259 7.81 8.18 -27.05
C VAL A 259 8.26 8.40 -28.49
N VAL A 260 7.50 7.85 -29.44
CA VAL A 260 7.84 7.91 -30.87
C VAL A 260 7.78 9.34 -31.42
N VAL A 261 6.76 10.12 -31.03
CA VAL A 261 6.62 11.51 -31.51
C VAL A 261 7.68 12.40 -30.88
N SER A 262 7.96 12.25 -29.58
CA SER A 262 9.04 13.01 -28.93
C SER A 262 10.40 12.72 -29.56
N GLY A 263 10.72 11.45 -29.82
CA GLY A 263 11.97 11.07 -30.49
C GLY A 263 12.06 11.65 -31.91
N ALA A 264 10.97 11.63 -32.68
CA ALA A 264 10.96 12.21 -34.02
C ALA A 264 11.08 13.75 -34.03
N LEU A 265 10.52 14.43 -33.01
CA LEU A 265 10.68 15.86 -32.81
C LEU A 265 12.13 16.21 -32.40
N GLU A 266 12.72 15.43 -31.50
CA GLU A 266 14.11 15.60 -31.05
C GLU A 266 15.11 15.45 -32.20
N GLU A 267 14.92 14.43 -33.04
CA GLU A 267 15.74 14.20 -34.24
C GLU A 267 15.42 15.19 -35.39
N GLN A 268 14.49 16.14 -35.16
CA GLN A 268 14.02 17.12 -36.16
C GLN A 268 13.51 16.48 -37.46
N LEU A 269 13.05 15.22 -37.38
CA LEU A 269 12.50 14.49 -38.52
C LEU A 269 11.07 14.92 -38.84
N VAL A 270 10.39 15.54 -37.87
CA VAL A 270 9.03 16.05 -38.02
C VAL A 270 8.86 17.38 -37.31
N ARG A 271 7.89 18.17 -37.75
CA ARG A 271 7.31 19.32 -37.05
C ARG A 271 5.85 19.03 -36.73
N LEU A 272 5.29 19.72 -35.74
CA LEU A 272 3.87 19.59 -35.37
C LEU A 272 2.92 19.85 -36.55
N SER A 273 3.30 20.74 -37.47
CA SER A 273 2.52 21.11 -38.65
C SER A 273 2.69 20.15 -39.83
N ASP A 274 3.68 19.27 -39.82
CA ASP A 274 3.89 18.32 -40.92
C ASP A 274 2.71 17.35 -40.99
N THR A 275 2.24 17.04 -42.20
CA THR A 275 1.05 16.21 -42.42
C THR A 275 1.42 14.80 -42.85
N TYR A 276 0.61 13.84 -42.39
CA TYR A 276 0.66 12.45 -42.81
C TYR A 276 -0.72 12.01 -43.26
N ASP A 277 -0.76 11.25 -44.35
CA ASP A 277 -1.96 10.54 -44.76
C ASP A 277 -2.22 9.37 -43.81
N CYS A 278 -3.37 9.34 -43.16
CA CYS A 278 -3.81 8.24 -42.29
C CYS A 278 -4.63 7.19 -43.05
N GLU A 279 -4.61 7.22 -44.39
CA GLU A 279 -5.14 6.18 -45.30
C GLU A 279 -6.60 5.83 -45.02
N HIS A 280 -7.40 6.83 -44.66
CA HIS A 280 -8.81 6.66 -44.32
C HIS A 280 -9.05 5.57 -43.27
N GLY A 281 -8.10 5.39 -42.35
CA GLY A 281 -8.18 4.45 -41.24
C GLY A 281 -7.67 3.03 -41.54
N HIS A 282 -7.11 2.78 -42.72
CA HIS A 282 -6.60 1.46 -43.11
C HIS A 282 -5.22 1.53 -43.77
N PHE A 283 -4.18 1.14 -43.05
CA PHE A 283 -2.80 1.12 -43.57
C PHE A 283 -2.24 -0.29 -43.64
N TYR A 284 -1.92 -0.77 -44.84
CA TYR A 284 -1.30 -2.08 -45.03
C TYR A 284 0.22 -1.99 -44.95
N TYR A 285 0.81 -2.69 -43.97
CA TYR A 285 2.24 -2.72 -43.76
C TYR A 285 2.74 -4.12 -43.38
N ALA A 286 3.76 -4.60 -44.08
CA ALA A 286 4.46 -5.84 -43.79
C ALA A 286 3.54 -7.07 -43.56
N GLY A 287 2.47 -7.20 -44.35
CA GLY A 287 1.55 -8.34 -44.26
C GLY A 287 0.37 -8.18 -43.31
N ARG A 288 0.21 -7.01 -42.67
CA ARG A 288 -0.87 -6.71 -41.72
C ARG A 288 -1.51 -5.37 -42.01
N THR A 289 -2.80 -5.25 -41.74
CA THR A 289 -3.53 -3.98 -41.78
C THR A 289 -3.56 -3.36 -40.38
N LEU A 290 -3.11 -2.12 -40.28
CA LEU A 290 -3.26 -1.28 -39.11
C LEU A 290 -4.56 -0.48 -39.26
N HIS A 291 -5.25 -0.29 -38.12
CA HIS A 291 -6.52 0.41 -38.07
C HIS A 291 -6.42 1.61 -37.12
N ASP A 292 -6.99 2.73 -37.56
CA ASP A 292 -7.40 3.79 -36.66
C ASP A 292 -8.80 3.50 -36.12
N HIS A 293 -9.11 4.06 -34.96
CA HIS A 293 -10.46 3.97 -34.38
C HIS A 293 -11.51 4.74 -35.20
N GLU A 294 -11.09 5.73 -35.99
CA GLU A 294 -11.90 6.50 -36.93
C GLU A 294 -11.16 6.64 -38.26
N ALA A 295 -11.91 6.88 -39.34
CA ALA A 295 -11.34 7.07 -40.66
C ALA A 295 -10.80 8.50 -40.82
N TYR A 296 -9.47 8.66 -40.73
CA TYR A 296 -8.81 9.94 -40.94
C TYR A 296 -8.09 10.01 -42.29
N GLY A 297 -8.17 11.17 -42.95
CA GLY A 297 -7.35 11.50 -44.11
C GLY A 297 -6.00 12.08 -43.68
N LEU A 298 -5.67 13.27 -44.19
CA LEU A 298 -4.47 13.99 -43.77
C LEU A 298 -4.61 14.55 -42.35
N LEU A 299 -3.69 14.18 -41.46
CA LEU A 299 -3.55 14.77 -40.13
C LEU A 299 -2.16 15.39 -39.97
N SER A 300 -2.07 16.53 -39.28
CA SER A 300 -0.81 17.06 -38.78
C SER A 300 -0.25 16.18 -37.66
N VAL A 301 1.05 16.25 -37.36
CA VAL A 301 1.65 15.54 -36.22
C VAL A 301 0.96 15.89 -34.89
N GLU A 302 0.59 17.17 -34.72
CA GLU A 302 -0.23 17.60 -33.58
C GLU A 302 -1.57 16.84 -33.53
N ASN A 303 -2.30 16.77 -34.65
CA ASN A 303 -3.58 16.08 -34.73
C ASN A 303 -3.44 14.56 -34.62
N ILE A 304 -2.32 13.97 -35.04
CA ILE A 304 -2.02 12.54 -34.82
C ILE A 304 -2.00 12.22 -33.31
N ILE A 305 -1.45 13.12 -32.49
CA ILE A 305 -1.51 12.99 -31.02
C ILE A 305 -2.92 13.29 -30.50
N ALA A 306 -3.53 14.40 -30.92
CA ALA A 306 -4.83 14.87 -30.43
C ALA A 306 -5.97 13.88 -30.69
N LYS A 307 -6.07 13.40 -31.94
CA LYS A 307 -7.01 12.38 -32.40
C LYS A 307 -6.47 10.97 -32.21
N SER A 308 -5.24 10.81 -31.73
CA SER A 308 -4.68 9.49 -31.40
C SER A 308 -4.66 8.52 -32.59
N SER A 309 -4.26 8.95 -33.78
CA SER A 309 -4.10 8.07 -34.95
C SER A 309 -2.97 7.06 -34.72
N ASN A 310 -3.29 5.77 -34.84
CA ASN A 310 -2.36 4.65 -34.85
C ASN A 310 -1.52 4.65 -36.13
N ILE A 311 -2.15 4.92 -37.28
CA ILE A 311 -1.48 4.95 -38.59
C ILE A 311 -0.47 6.09 -38.67
N GLY A 312 -0.85 7.29 -38.21
CA GLY A 312 0.05 8.42 -38.12
C GLY A 312 1.27 8.13 -37.24
N ALA A 313 1.05 7.55 -36.05
CA ALA A 313 2.14 7.15 -35.16
C ALA A 313 3.05 6.07 -35.77
N ALA A 314 2.47 5.10 -36.47
CA ALA A 314 3.21 4.05 -37.17
C ALA A 314 4.12 4.65 -38.27
N LYS A 315 3.60 5.57 -39.09
CA LYS A 315 4.38 6.24 -40.14
C LYS A 315 5.51 7.10 -39.58
N ILE A 316 5.27 7.82 -38.47
CA ILE A 316 6.31 8.56 -37.75
C ILE A 316 7.38 7.58 -37.21
N GLY A 317 6.96 6.45 -36.64
CA GLY A 317 7.89 5.40 -36.16
C GLY A 317 8.75 4.79 -37.27
N ILE A 318 8.16 4.50 -38.42
CA ILE A 318 8.87 4.04 -39.61
C ILE A 318 9.90 5.09 -40.06
N LYS A 319 9.54 6.37 -40.06
CA LYS A 319 10.45 7.47 -40.40
C LYS A 319 11.59 7.64 -39.38
N LEU A 320 11.31 7.46 -38.09
CA LEU A 320 12.31 7.51 -37.02
C LEU A 320 13.33 6.36 -37.12
N GLY A 321 12.85 5.18 -37.52
CA GLY A 321 13.64 3.97 -37.65
C GLY A 321 13.78 3.18 -36.34
N GLN A 322 13.95 1.86 -36.47
CA GLN A 322 13.86 0.92 -35.35
C GLN A 322 14.91 1.11 -34.25
N ASN A 323 16.16 1.43 -34.62
CA ASN A 323 17.24 1.57 -33.64
C ASN A 323 17.01 2.80 -32.77
N ARG A 324 16.74 3.96 -33.38
CA ARG A 324 16.41 5.19 -32.66
C ARG A 324 15.14 5.03 -31.81
N LEU A 325 14.10 4.40 -32.37
CA LEU A 325 12.89 4.12 -31.59
C LEU A 325 13.23 3.31 -30.34
N TYR A 326 14.00 2.23 -30.46
CA TYR A 326 14.43 1.45 -29.31
C TYR A 326 15.26 2.27 -28.31
N ASP A 327 16.19 3.09 -28.79
CA ASP A 327 17.01 3.96 -27.93
C ASP A 327 16.14 4.92 -27.13
N TYR A 328 15.14 5.56 -27.75
CA TYR A 328 14.17 6.41 -27.04
C TYR A 328 13.32 5.62 -26.05
N ILE A 329 12.84 4.42 -26.40
CA ILE A 329 12.11 3.55 -25.46
C ILE A 329 12.95 3.27 -24.21
N ARG A 330 14.24 2.95 -24.37
CA ARG A 330 15.17 2.74 -23.25
C ARG A 330 15.48 4.04 -22.52
N ALA A 331 15.61 5.16 -23.23
CA ALA A 331 15.89 6.47 -22.66
C ALA A 331 14.76 6.93 -21.73
N PHE A 332 13.49 6.76 -22.11
CA PHE A 332 12.31 7.00 -21.26
C PHE A 332 12.20 6.03 -20.06
N GLY A 333 13.07 5.03 -19.96
CA GLY A 333 13.20 4.14 -18.80
C GLY A 333 12.49 2.79 -18.94
N PHE A 334 11.84 2.52 -20.06
CA PHE A 334 11.10 1.26 -20.26
C PHE A 334 12.03 0.05 -20.35
N GLY A 335 11.57 -1.08 -19.79
CA GLY A 335 12.35 -2.32 -19.69
C GLY A 335 13.43 -2.28 -18.61
N SER A 336 13.38 -1.31 -17.69
CA SER A 336 14.30 -1.18 -16.55
C SER A 336 13.51 -0.84 -15.29
N LYS A 337 14.03 -1.22 -14.11
CA LYS A 337 13.45 -0.80 -12.84
C LYS A 337 13.54 0.72 -12.72
N THR A 338 12.46 1.35 -12.24
CA THR A 338 12.43 2.76 -11.83
C THR A 338 13.22 2.99 -10.54
N ALA A 339 13.47 1.92 -9.78
CA ALA A 339 14.19 1.95 -8.52
C ALA A 339 13.47 2.74 -7.42
N ILE A 340 12.13 2.73 -7.46
CA ILE A 340 11.28 3.09 -6.33
C ILE A 340 11.61 2.17 -5.13
N PRO A 341 11.69 2.69 -3.89
CA PRO A 341 12.04 1.88 -2.72
C PRO A 341 10.83 1.08 -2.22
N LEU A 342 10.31 0.19 -3.07
CA LEU A 342 9.24 -0.76 -2.77
C LEU A 342 9.61 -2.15 -3.32
N PRO A 343 9.25 -3.24 -2.61
CA PRO A 343 9.52 -4.59 -3.08
C PRO A 343 8.60 -4.96 -4.25
N GLY A 344 8.99 -5.97 -5.04
CA GLY A 344 8.12 -6.54 -6.09
C GLY A 344 8.06 -5.74 -7.39
N GLU A 345 8.89 -4.70 -7.57
CA GLU A 345 8.99 -3.98 -8.83
C GLU A 345 9.45 -4.87 -9.99
N VAL A 346 8.68 -4.88 -11.08
CA VAL A 346 9.00 -5.57 -12.33
C VAL A 346 9.48 -4.59 -13.42
N VAL A 347 10.14 -5.11 -14.46
CA VAL A 347 10.81 -4.27 -15.48
C VAL A 347 9.97 -3.98 -16.72
N GLY A 348 8.82 -4.65 -16.90
CA GLY A 348 8.11 -4.64 -18.19
C GLY A 348 8.74 -5.61 -19.20
N ILE A 349 8.30 -5.53 -20.46
CA ILE A 349 8.79 -6.31 -21.59
C ILE A 349 9.13 -5.35 -22.72
N VAL A 350 10.42 -5.27 -23.08
CA VAL A 350 10.92 -4.50 -24.22
C VAL A 350 11.90 -5.36 -24.99
N HIS A 351 11.49 -5.85 -26.17
CA HIS A 351 12.35 -6.65 -27.04
C HIS A 351 13.41 -5.78 -27.73
N PRO A 352 14.66 -6.23 -27.87
CA PRO A 352 15.66 -5.53 -28.67
C PRO A 352 15.34 -5.59 -30.17
N PRO A 353 15.83 -4.64 -31.00
CA PRO A 353 15.46 -4.55 -32.42
C PRO A 353 15.73 -5.82 -33.25
N LYS A 354 16.74 -6.61 -32.87
CA LYS A 354 17.06 -7.89 -33.52
C LYS A 354 15.94 -8.94 -33.39
N ASP A 355 15.09 -8.81 -32.37
CA ASP A 355 13.98 -9.73 -32.10
C ASP A 355 12.65 -9.15 -32.63
N TRP A 356 12.69 -8.01 -33.34
CA TRP A 356 11.50 -7.39 -33.90
C TRP A 356 11.12 -8.06 -35.22
N PHE A 357 9.81 -8.31 -35.39
CA PHE A 357 9.26 -8.67 -36.68
C PHE A 357 9.20 -7.42 -37.57
N LYS A 358 9.09 -7.63 -38.90
CA LYS A 358 8.95 -6.51 -39.86
C LYS A 358 7.80 -5.55 -39.52
N VAL A 359 6.72 -6.06 -38.94
CA VAL A 359 5.54 -5.26 -38.54
C VAL A 359 5.73 -4.51 -37.22
N SER A 360 6.69 -4.90 -36.37
CA SER A 360 6.86 -4.35 -35.02
C SER A 360 7.14 -2.85 -35.03
N ILE A 361 7.89 -2.34 -36.03
CA ILE A 361 8.16 -0.89 -36.19
C ILE A 361 6.89 -0.06 -36.39
N ALA A 362 5.79 -0.68 -36.85
CA ALA A 362 4.50 -0.02 -37.02
C ALA A 362 3.58 -0.18 -35.79
N GLN A 363 3.75 -1.25 -35.00
CA GLN A 363 2.93 -1.57 -33.82
C GLN A 363 3.45 -0.95 -32.51
N ILE A 364 4.76 -0.98 -32.29
CA ILE A 364 5.38 -0.43 -31.08
C ILE A 364 5.08 1.07 -30.90
N PRO A 365 5.10 1.92 -31.95
CA PRO A 365 4.70 3.33 -31.85
C PRO A 365 3.31 3.58 -31.26
N MET A 366 2.37 2.64 -31.43
CA MET A 366 1.03 2.71 -30.87
C MET A 366 0.88 1.96 -29.53
N GLY A 367 2.00 1.51 -28.95
CA GLY A 367 2.05 0.86 -27.63
C GLY A 367 1.66 -0.61 -27.63
N GLN A 368 1.82 -1.32 -28.75
CA GLN A 368 1.61 -2.77 -28.88
C GLN A 368 2.94 -3.51 -29.07
N GLY A 369 3.05 -4.74 -28.57
CA GLY A 369 4.30 -5.52 -28.61
C GLY A 369 5.35 -5.03 -27.58
N ILE A 370 4.89 -4.25 -26.60
CA ILE A 370 5.67 -3.76 -25.46
C ILE A 370 4.78 -3.78 -24.24
N SER A 371 5.32 -4.10 -23.06
CA SER A 371 4.57 -4.04 -21.81
C SER A 371 5.32 -3.24 -20.77
N VAL A 372 4.63 -2.37 -20.05
CA VAL A 372 5.21 -1.40 -19.12
C VAL A 372 4.46 -1.44 -17.80
N THR A 373 5.09 -1.01 -16.71
CA THR A 373 4.37 -0.78 -15.45
C THR A 373 3.66 0.57 -15.48
N ARG A 374 2.63 0.73 -14.63
CA ARG A 374 1.89 2.00 -14.51
C ARG A 374 2.80 3.13 -14.05
N LEU A 375 3.75 2.81 -13.15
CA LEU A 375 4.77 3.76 -12.70
C LEU A 375 5.72 4.18 -13.82
N GLN A 376 6.23 3.24 -14.64
CA GLN A 376 7.10 3.58 -15.77
C GLN A 376 6.43 4.57 -16.74
N MET A 377 5.17 4.31 -17.10
CA MET A 377 4.43 5.20 -18.00
C MET A 377 4.19 6.58 -17.38
N THR A 378 3.91 6.63 -16.06
CA THR A 378 3.75 7.89 -15.32
C THR A 378 5.04 8.70 -15.31
N MET A 379 6.18 8.07 -15.04
CA MET A 379 7.49 8.73 -15.03
C MET A 379 7.91 9.20 -16.43
N ALA A 380 7.54 8.47 -17.49
CA ALA A 380 7.77 8.91 -18.86
C ALA A 380 6.96 10.18 -19.21
N MET A 381 5.71 10.28 -18.74
CA MET A 381 4.93 11.51 -18.88
C MET A 381 5.52 12.67 -18.03
N CYS A 382 5.99 12.37 -16.81
CA CYS A 382 6.69 13.34 -15.97
C CYS A 382 7.95 13.89 -16.66
N ALA A 383 8.66 13.08 -17.45
CA ALA A 383 9.82 13.55 -18.19
C ALA A 383 9.45 14.66 -19.18
N LEU A 384 8.30 14.56 -19.87
CA LEU A 384 7.82 15.62 -20.76
C LEU A 384 7.42 16.88 -19.99
N ALA A 385 6.70 16.70 -18.89
CA ALA A 385 6.32 17.80 -17.99
C ALA A 385 7.55 18.49 -17.36
N ASN A 386 8.68 17.78 -17.25
CA ASN A 386 9.93 18.27 -16.69
C ASN A 386 10.96 18.61 -17.78
N GLY A 387 10.52 19.16 -18.92
CA GLY A 387 11.41 19.66 -19.97
C GLY A 387 12.31 18.60 -20.60
N GLY A 388 11.88 17.34 -20.59
CA GLY A 388 12.61 16.18 -21.13
C GLY A 388 13.51 15.46 -20.12
N VAL A 389 13.54 15.85 -18.85
CA VAL A 389 14.37 15.21 -17.82
C VAL A 389 13.60 14.09 -17.12
N LEU A 390 14.10 12.85 -17.22
CA LEU A 390 13.57 11.73 -16.46
C LEU A 390 14.13 11.75 -15.02
N MET A 391 13.23 11.86 -14.05
CA MET A 391 13.55 11.78 -12.62
C MET A 391 13.40 10.33 -12.12
N ARG A 392 14.19 9.96 -11.11
CA ARG A 392 13.94 8.75 -10.34
C ARG A 392 12.73 9.01 -9.43
N PRO A 393 11.75 8.10 -9.34
CA PRO A 393 10.65 8.26 -8.40
C PRO A 393 11.19 8.28 -6.95
N MET A 394 10.79 9.30 -6.20
CA MET A 394 11.17 9.53 -4.82
C MET A 394 9.94 9.29 -3.93
N LEU A 395 10.06 8.36 -2.99
CA LEU A 395 8.97 7.99 -2.07
C LEU A 395 9.30 8.33 -0.60
N VAL A 396 10.58 8.44 -0.28
CA VAL A 396 11.08 8.73 1.07
C VAL A 396 11.81 10.06 1.03
N ASP A 397 11.36 10.99 1.88
CA ASP A 397 11.94 12.31 2.06
C ASP A 397 13.19 12.26 2.94
N ARG A 398 13.07 11.63 4.11
CA ARG A 398 14.16 11.56 5.10
C ARG A 398 13.97 10.43 6.10
N LEU A 399 15.06 10.11 6.79
CA LEU A 399 15.05 9.32 8.02
C LEU A 399 15.40 10.25 9.19
N GLU A 400 14.61 10.19 10.25
CA GLU A 400 14.84 10.95 11.48
C GLU A 400 14.79 10.02 12.70
N ASP A 401 15.46 10.38 13.79
CA ASP A 401 15.38 9.62 15.05
C ASP A 401 14.12 9.98 15.86
N ARG A 402 14.05 9.49 17.09
CA ARG A 402 12.92 9.72 18.01
C ARG A 402 12.78 11.18 18.40
N GLU A 403 13.88 11.93 18.41
CA GLU A 403 13.94 13.36 18.70
C GLU A 403 13.70 14.22 17.45
N HIS A 404 13.31 13.60 16.32
CA HIS A 404 13.10 14.23 15.02
C HIS A 404 14.37 14.88 14.42
N ILE A 405 15.55 14.43 14.85
CA ILE A 405 16.81 14.87 14.25
C ILE A 405 17.02 14.08 12.97
N VAL A 406 17.22 14.80 11.87
CA VAL A 406 17.42 14.20 10.54
C VAL A 406 18.75 13.46 10.51
N GLN A 407 18.68 12.14 10.29
CA GLN A 407 19.82 11.26 10.15
C GLN A 407 20.23 11.10 8.68
N VAL A 408 19.24 11.07 7.78
CA VAL A 408 19.45 10.96 6.32
C VAL A 408 18.40 11.80 5.61
N LYS A 409 18.80 12.69 4.71
CA LYS A 409 17.90 13.39 3.77
C LYS A 409 18.10 12.81 2.37
N TYR A 410 17.01 12.44 1.71
CA TYR A 410 17.05 12.02 0.31
C TYR A 410 16.75 13.22 -0.58
N GLU A 411 17.54 13.37 -1.64
CA GLU A 411 17.40 14.45 -2.61
C GLU A 411 16.82 13.93 -3.92
N PRO A 412 16.05 14.75 -4.66
CA PRO A 412 15.60 14.43 -6.02
C PRO A 412 16.75 14.00 -6.94
N GLN A 413 16.61 12.86 -7.61
CA GLN A 413 17.65 12.30 -8.47
C GLN A 413 17.27 12.37 -9.95
N ARG A 414 18.05 13.14 -10.73
CA ARG A 414 17.97 13.13 -12.19
C ARG A 414 18.58 11.83 -12.71
N VAL A 415 17.83 11.08 -13.52
CA VAL A 415 18.34 9.87 -14.18
C VAL A 415 19.05 10.24 -15.47
N ARG A 416 18.40 11.02 -16.34
CA ARG A 416 18.97 11.52 -17.62
C ARG A 416 18.09 12.58 -18.27
N GLN A 417 18.65 13.29 -19.24
CA GLN A 417 17.88 14.02 -20.25
C GLN A 417 17.47 13.02 -21.35
N VAL A 418 16.17 12.89 -21.62
CA VAL A 418 15.63 11.97 -22.64
C VAL A 418 15.49 12.66 -23.99
N ILE A 419 14.96 13.88 -23.98
CA ILE A 419 14.83 14.77 -25.14
C ILE A 419 15.15 16.20 -24.69
N GLY A 420 15.49 17.11 -25.59
CA GLY A 420 15.70 18.52 -25.26
C GLY A 420 14.41 19.23 -24.86
N ALA A 421 14.55 20.36 -24.15
CA ALA A 421 13.42 21.17 -23.70
C ALA A 421 12.56 21.72 -24.87
N ALA A 422 13.14 21.91 -26.05
CA ALA A 422 12.41 22.34 -27.24
C ALA A 422 11.43 21.26 -27.75
N ALA A 423 11.90 20.02 -27.91
CA ALA A 423 11.05 18.89 -28.29
C ALA A 423 9.99 18.60 -27.21
N ALA A 424 10.37 18.69 -25.93
CA ALA A 424 9.42 18.54 -24.82
C ALA A 424 8.28 19.57 -24.90
N ARG A 425 8.58 20.86 -25.14
CA ARG A 425 7.56 21.91 -25.31
C ARG A 425 6.64 21.64 -26.50
N GLN A 426 7.18 21.21 -27.64
CA GLN A 426 6.36 20.84 -28.80
C GLN A 426 5.44 19.66 -28.47
N MET A 427 5.95 18.65 -27.77
CA MET A 427 5.12 17.52 -27.33
C MET A 427 4.04 17.96 -26.34
N VAL A 428 4.33 18.89 -25.42
CA VAL A 428 3.34 19.49 -24.50
C VAL A 428 2.24 20.20 -25.29
N THR A 429 2.58 21.00 -26.32
CA THR A 429 1.59 21.62 -27.21
C THR A 429 0.65 20.58 -27.81
N ALA A 430 1.18 19.49 -28.37
CA ALA A 430 0.36 18.42 -28.94
C ALA A 430 -0.51 17.70 -27.89
N LEU A 431 -0.01 17.55 -26.66
CA LEU A 431 -0.75 16.92 -25.56
C LEU A 431 -1.87 17.82 -25.00
N LYS A 432 -1.75 19.15 -25.09
CA LYS A 432 -2.85 20.08 -24.74
C LYS A 432 -4.07 19.86 -25.63
N ALA A 433 -3.85 19.64 -26.93
CA ALA A 433 -4.93 19.39 -27.89
C ALA A 433 -5.75 18.14 -27.56
N VAL A 434 -5.19 17.17 -26.82
CA VAL A 434 -5.91 15.95 -26.39
C VAL A 434 -7.02 16.26 -25.38
N ALA A 435 -6.82 17.22 -24.48
CA ALA A 435 -7.81 17.65 -23.51
C ALA A 435 -8.72 18.78 -24.03
N GLY A 436 -8.44 19.30 -25.23
CA GLY A 436 -9.28 20.29 -25.90
C GLY A 436 -10.62 19.74 -26.39
N PRO A 437 -11.55 20.60 -26.82
CA PRO A 437 -12.90 20.21 -27.26
C PRO A 437 -12.92 19.15 -28.36
N GLU A 438 -11.96 19.25 -29.29
CA GLU A 438 -11.78 18.33 -30.42
C GLU A 438 -10.87 17.15 -30.10
N GLY A 439 -10.33 17.05 -28.89
CA GLY A 439 -9.41 16.00 -28.50
C GLY A 439 -10.12 14.70 -28.11
N THR A 440 -9.33 13.66 -27.83
CA THR A 440 -9.86 12.37 -27.33
C THR A 440 -10.25 12.38 -25.85
N ALA A 441 -9.98 13.47 -25.11
CA ALA A 441 -10.19 13.54 -23.66
C ALA A 441 -10.73 14.91 -23.15
N PRO A 442 -11.77 15.50 -23.77
CA PRO A 442 -12.31 16.80 -23.33
C PRO A 442 -12.79 16.78 -21.87
N LYS A 443 -13.14 15.61 -21.33
CA LYS A 443 -13.55 15.43 -19.92
C LYS A 443 -12.41 15.56 -18.91
N ALA A 444 -11.16 15.64 -19.36
CA ALA A 444 -10.01 15.95 -18.49
C ALA A 444 -9.79 17.46 -18.32
N ALA A 445 -10.46 18.31 -19.11
CA ALA A 445 -10.27 19.75 -19.08
C ALA A 445 -10.66 20.36 -17.72
N LEU A 446 -9.80 21.25 -17.22
CA LEU A 446 -9.99 22.02 -16.01
C LEU A 446 -10.41 23.44 -16.39
N GLU A 447 -11.23 24.07 -15.55
CA GLU A 447 -11.74 25.42 -15.81
C GLU A 447 -10.63 26.48 -15.80
N HIS A 448 -9.71 26.37 -14.83
CA HIS A 448 -8.72 27.39 -14.51
C HIS A 448 -7.27 27.01 -14.86
N TYR A 449 -7.08 25.85 -15.48
CA TYR A 449 -5.76 25.28 -15.75
C TYR A 449 -5.71 24.61 -17.12
N THR A 450 -4.64 24.83 -17.86
CA THR A 450 -4.37 24.04 -19.06
C THR A 450 -3.90 22.64 -18.68
N VAL A 451 -4.48 21.63 -19.32
CA VAL A 451 -4.13 20.22 -19.12
C VAL A 451 -3.42 19.72 -20.37
N ALA A 452 -2.28 19.06 -20.18
CA ALA A 452 -1.62 18.26 -21.21
C ALA A 452 -1.67 16.80 -20.79
N GLY A 453 -2.15 15.91 -21.65
CA GLY A 453 -2.22 14.50 -21.30
C GLY A 453 -2.55 13.59 -22.47
N LYS A 454 -2.61 12.28 -22.20
CA LYS A 454 -2.93 11.27 -23.19
C LYS A 454 -3.83 10.17 -22.63
N THR A 455 -4.81 9.79 -23.43
CA THR A 455 -5.64 8.60 -23.21
C THR A 455 -4.94 7.34 -23.69
N GLY A 456 -5.18 6.25 -22.96
CA GLY A 456 -4.87 4.90 -23.37
C GLY A 456 -6.10 4.01 -23.32
N THR A 457 -6.33 3.27 -24.39
CA THR A 457 -7.21 2.11 -24.39
C THR A 457 -6.42 0.98 -25.05
N ALA A 458 -6.20 -0.11 -24.30
CA ALA A 458 -5.44 -1.25 -24.78
C ALA A 458 -6.23 -2.53 -24.49
N GLN A 459 -6.34 -3.40 -25.48
CA GLN A 459 -7.04 -4.67 -25.31
C GLN A 459 -6.13 -5.66 -24.56
N LYS A 460 -6.71 -6.44 -23.65
CA LYS A 460 -5.96 -7.43 -22.87
C LYS A 460 -5.62 -8.63 -23.73
N PHE A 461 -4.49 -9.27 -23.41
CA PHE A 461 -4.14 -10.58 -23.91
C PHE A 461 -4.38 -11.64 -22.83
N GLU A 462 -5.09 -12.71 -23.18
CA GLU A 462 -5.29 -13.90 -22.34
C GLU A 462 -4.92 -15.13 -23.16
N HIS A 463 -4.10 -16.03 -22.59
CA HIS A 463 -3.66 -17.27 -23.25
C HIS A 463 -3.03 -17.05 -24.64
N GLY A 464 -2.31 -15.94 -24.82
CA GLY A 464 -1.66 -15.59 -26.09
C GLY A 464 -2.60 -15.03 -27.17
N GLN A 465 -3.85 -14.72 -26.83
CA GLN A 465 -4.83 -14.14 -27.75
C GLN A 465 -5.44 -12.86 -27.17
N LEU A 466 -5.88 -11.96 -28.04
CA LEU A 466 -6.66 -10.79 -27.64
C LEU A 466 -7.96 -11.24 -26.98
N ALA A 467 -8.18 -10.82 -25.73
CA ALA A 467 -9.38 -11.14 -24.97
C ALA A 467 -10.51 -10.19 -25.41
N PRO A 468 -11.59 -10.70 -26.03
CA PRO A 468 -12.69 -9.85 -26.49
C PRO A 468 -13.38 -9.14 -25.32
N GLY A 469 -13.63 -7.84 -25.47
CA GLY A 469 -14.37 -7.06 -24.47
C GLY A 469 -13.58 -6.66 -23.22
N LYS A 470 -12.32 -7.07 -23.09
CA LYS A 470 -11.46 -6.76 -21.94
C LYS A 470 -10.41 -5.72 -22.32
N TYR A 471 -10.49 -4.57 -21.67
CA TYR A 471 -9.63 -3.43 -21.96
C TYR A 471 -9.03 -2.84 -20.70
N PHE A 472 -7.81 -2.33 -20.83
CA PHE A 472 -7.29 -1.31 -19.94
C PHE A 472 -7.72 0.07 -20.45
N ALA A 473 -8.21 0.92 -19.55
CA ALA A 473 -8.58 2.30 -19.84
C ALA A 473 -7.76 3.23 -18.94
N SER A 474 -7.07 4.21 -19.53
CA SER A 474 -6.19 5.11 -18.78
C SER A 474 -6.23 6.54 -19.31
N PHE A 475 -5.90 7.46 -18.41
CA PHE A 475 -5.54 8.82 -18.73
C PHE A 475 -4.35 9.21 -17.86
N ILE A 476 -3.31 9.74 -18.50
CA ILE A 476 -2.12 10.26 -17.83
C ILE A 476 -1.93 11.69 -18.32
N GLY A 477 -1.87 12.65 -17.41
CA GLY A 477 -1.70 14.05 -17.75
C GLY A 477 -1.05 14.84 -16.64
N PHE A 478 -0.75 16.10 -16.93
CA PHE A 478 -0.18 17.05 -16.00
C PHE A 478 -0.76 18.43 -16.21
N PHE A 479 -0.74 19.22 -15.15
CA PHE A 479 -1.26 20.57 -15.11
C PHE A 479 -0.55 21.39 -14.01
N PRO A 480 -0.56 22.73 -14.09
CA PRO A 480 -0.81 23.52 -15.31
C PRO A 480 0.19 23.15 -16.42
N ALA A 481 -0.22 23.11 -17.68
CA ALA A 481 0.58 22.44 -18.71
C ALA A 481 1.89 23.18 -19.08
N ASP A 482 1.93 24.51 -18.96
CA ASP A 482 3.14 25.29 -19.24
C ASP A 482 4.08 25.42 -18.03
N ASN A 483 3.57 25.28 -16.82
CA ASN A 483 4.35 25.18 -15.59
C ASN A 483 3.86 24.01 -14.72
N PRO A 484 4.21 22.75 -15.07
CA PRO A 484 3.62 21.57 -14.43
C PRO A 484 3.98 21.44 -12.95
N GLU A 485 2.94 21.39 -12.12
CA GLU A 485 3.07 21.15 -10.68
C GLU A 485 2.81 19.68 -10.34
N LEU A 486 1.79 19.10 -10.97
CA LEU A 486 1.36 17.73 -10.74
C LEU A 486 1.21 16.96 -12.05
N CYS A 487 1.73 15.74 -12.09
CA CYS A 487 1.38 14.72 -13.08
C CYS A 487 0.53 13.64 -12.39
N ILE A 488 -0.63 13.34 -12.95
CA ILE A 488 -1.58 12.36 -12.42
C ILE A 488 -1.81 11.27 -13.45
N SER A 489 -1.72 10.03 -13.01
CA SER A 489 -2.07 8.84 -13.80
C SER A 489 -3.26 8.14 -13.17
N VAL A 490 -4.31 7.92 -13.96
CA VAL A 490 -5.44 7.06 -13.60
C VAL A 490 -5.52 5.91 -14.60
N MET A 491 -5.62 4.69 -14.09
CA MET A 491 -5.72 3.50 -14.92
C MET A 491 -6.71 2.49 -14.32
N MET A 492 -7.63 2.02 -15.15
CA MET A 492 -8.64 1.01 -14.87
C MET A 492 -8.35 -0.26 -15.66
N ASP A 493 -8.51 -1.40 -15.01
CA ASP A 493 -8.48 -2.73 -15.61
C ASP A 493 -9.90 -3.26 -15.75
N GLU A 494 -10.31 -3.57 -16.99
CA GLU A 494 -11.62 -4.11 -17.34
C GLU A 494 -12.82 -3.31 -16.76
N PRO A 495 -12.92 -1.98 -17.00
CA PRO A 495 -14.12 -1.25 -16.64
C PRO A 495 -15.33 -1.81 -17.40
N ARG A 496 -16.43 -2.06 -16.67
CA ARG A 496 -17.66 -2.65 -17.22
C ARG A 496 -18.59 -1.61 -17.84
N GLN A 497 -18.55 -0.37 -17.34
CA GLN A 497 -19.38 0.74 -17.83
C GLN A 497 -18.51 1.76 -18.57
N GLY A 498 -18.37 1.57 -19.88
CA GLY A 498 -17.46 2.33 -20.73
C GLY A 498 -16.03 1.80 -20.70
N TYR A 499 -15.32 1.88 -21.83
CA TYR A 499 -13.97 1.31 -21.98
C TYR A 499 -12.94 2.29 -22.56
N TYR A 500 -13.37 3.46 -23.01
CA TYR A 500 -12.46 4.50 -23.50
C TYR A 500 -11.89 5.31 -22.33
N GLY A 501 -10.56 5.46 -22.29
CA GLY A 501 -9.88 6.21 -21.23
C GLY A 501 -10.36 7.67 -21.10
N GLY A 502 -10.73 8.30 -22.22
CA GLY A 502 -11.30 9.66 -22.22
C GLY A 502 -12.71 9.76 -21.62
N GLN A 503 -13.43 8.64 -21.50
CA GLN A 503 -14.77 8.60 -20.94
C GLN A 503 -14.79 8.14 -19.48
N THR A 504 -13.83 7.32 -19.07
CA THR A 504 -13.76 6.71 -17.74
C THR A 504 -12.65 7.30 -16.87
N ALA A 505 -11.39 7.19 -17.29
CA ALA A 505 -10.24 7.63 -16.51
C ALA A 505 -10.04 9.17 -16.50
N ALA A 506 -10.34 9.85 -17.60
CA ALA A 506 -10.20 11.32 -17.71
C ALA A 506 -11.08 12.11 -16.71
N PRO A 507 -12.36 11.77 -16.49
CA PRO A 507 -13.16 12.39 -15.42
C PRO A 507 -12.58 12.19 -14.01
N VAL A 508 -12.00 11.01 -13.73
CA VAL A 508 -11.38 10.73 -12.43
C VAL A 508 -10.10 11.56 -12.26
N PHE A 509 -9.30 11.68 -13.33
CA PHE A 509 -8.17 12.61 -13.36
C PHE A 509 -8.62 14.03 -13.02
N LYS A 510 -9.69 14.53 -13.67
CA LYS A 510 -10.24 15.87 -13.44
C LYS A 510 -10.62 16.07 -11.97
N GLN A 511 -11.36 15.12 -11.40
CA GLN A 511 -11.77 15.18 -9.99
C GLN A 511 -10.58 15.25 -9.02
N ILE A 512 -9.55 14.43 -9.24
CA ILE A 512 -8.33 14.45 -8.41
C ILE A 512 -7.61 15.80 -8.61
N ALA A 513 -7.46 16.24 -9.86
CA ALA A 513 -6.76 17.46 -10.21
C ALA A 513 -7.40 18.70 -9.58
N GLU A 514 -8.72 18.87 -9.66
CA GLU A 514 -9.44 20.01 -9.08
C GLU A 514 -9.27 20.08 -7.56
N ARG A 515 -9.46 18.94 -6.88
CA ARG A 515 -9.32 18.84 -5.42
C ARG A 515 -7.87 19.07 -4.98
N ALA A 516 -6.90 18.54 -5.73
CA ALA A 516 -5.48 18.72 -5.45
C ALA A 516 -5.02 20.15 -5.71
N ALA A 517 -5.46 20.79 -6.80
CA ALA A 517 -5.13 22.19 -7.09
C ALA A 517 -5.61 23.12 -5.97
N ASN A 518 -6.86 22.93 -5.54
CA ASN A 518 -7.45 23.69 -4.47
C ASN A 518 -6.70 23.46 -3.14
N TYR A 519 -6.46 22.21 -2.75
CA TYR A 519 -5.73 21.88 -1.52
C TYR A 519 -4.31 22.47 -1.48
N LEU A 520 -3.57 22.37 -2.59
CA LEU A 520 -2.20 22.88 -2.70
C LEU A 520 -2.14 24.40 -2.97
N ASN A 521 -3.28 25.07 -3.10
CA ASN A 521 -3.38 26.48 -3.52
C ASN A 521 -2.56 26.75 -4.79
N LEU A 522 -2.68 25.88 -5.79
CA LEU A 522 -2.06 26.13 -7.10
C LEU A 522 -2.67 27.40 -7.69
N ARG A 523 -1.85 28.21 -8.35
CA ARG A 523 -2.29 29.48 -8.94
C ARG A 523 -2.97 29.19 -10.29
N PRO A 524 -4.23 29.58 -10.48
CA PRO A 524 -4.89 29.57 -11.78
C PRO A 524 -4.10 30.29 -12.87
N GLU A 525 -4.13 29.77 -14.10
CA GLU A 525 -3.43 30.39 -15.25
C GLU A 525 -4.20 31.60 -15.82
N ASP A 526 -5.51 31.67 -15.57
CA ASP A 526 -6.40 32.78 -15.95
C ASP A 526 -6.36 33.96 -14.96
N GLY A 527 -5.60 33.83 -13.86
CA GLY A 527 -5.47 34.85 -12.82
C GLY A 527 -6.66 34.93 -11.86
N ALA A 528 -7.63 34.00 -11.93
CA ALA A 528 -8.67 33.88 -10.92
C ALA A 528 -8.06 33.49 -9.56
N GLU A 529 -8.59 33.99 -8.45
CA GLU A 529 -8.20 33.45 -7.14
C GLU A 529 -8.76 32.03 -6.99
N PRO A 530 -7.99 31.07 -6.43
CA PRO A 530 -8.51 29.73 -6.19
C PRO A 530 -9.77 29.81 -5.33
N SER A 531 -10.85 29.18 -5.80
CA SER A 531 -12.12 29.17 -5.09
C SER A 531 -11.98 28.38 -3.79
N VAL A 532 -11.96 29.10 -2.66
CA VAL A 532 -12.05 28.48 -1.34
C VAL A 532 -13.45 27.87 -1.23
N PRO A 533 -13.60 26.55 -1.04
CA PRO A 533 -14.90 25.99 -0.76
C PRO A 533 -15.34 26.53 0.60
N GLU A 534 -16.49 27.20 0.64
CA GLU A 534 -17.13 27.56 1.90
C GLU A 534 -17.25 26.29 2.75
N SER A 535 -16.46 26.23 3.83
CA SER A 535 -16.68 25.22 4.86
C SER A 535 -18.09 25.40 5.40
N PRO A 536 -18.85 24.33 5.65
CA PRO A 536 -20.12 24.47 6.36
C PRO A 536 -19.80 25.13 7.70
N VAL A 537 -20.40 26.30 7.93
CA VAL A 537 -20.28 27.07 9.16
C VAL A 537 -20.60 26.12 10.32
N ALA A 538 -19.56 25.71 11.05
CA ALA A 538 -19.72 24.99 12.29
C ALA A 538 -20.28 25.98 13.31
N THR A 539 -21.57 25.87 13.59
CA THR A 539 -22.20 26.58 14.70
C THR A 539 -21.54 26.15 16.00
N GLY A 540 -20.78 27.09 16.57
CA GLY A 540 -20.22 27.15 17.92
C GLY A 540 -20.22 25.89 18.78
N ALA A 541 -19.07 25.22 18.85
CA ALA A 541 -18.58 24.59 20.07
C ALA A 541 -17.09 24.92 20.22
N ARG A 542 -16.73 25.67 21.26
CA ARG A 542 -15.33 25.97 21.58
C ARG A 542 -14.61 24.67 21.89
N LEU A 543 -13.72 24.24 20.99
CA LEU A 543 -12.75 23.18 21.28
C LEU A 543 -11.62 23.80 22.11
N ALA A 544 -11.42 23.25 23.31
CA ALA A 544 -10.29 23.53 24.18
C ALA A 544 -8.97 23.10 23.50
N PRO A 545 -7.83 23.75 23.84
CA PRO A 545 -6.55 23.40 23.23
C PRO A 545 -6.14 21.95 23.56
N PRO A 546 -5.51 21.23 22.61
CA PRO A 546 -5.09 19.86 22.84
C PRO A 546 -4.00 19.82 23.92
N GLN A 547 -4.24 19.04 24.97
CA GLN A 547 -3.22 18.71 25.94
C GLN A 547 -2.21 17.78 25.28
N HIS A 548 -0.92 18.12 25.42
CA HIS A 548 0.19 17.25 25.05
C HIS A 548 0.12 15.94 25.84
N GLY A 549 -0.43 14.90 25.22
CA GLY A 549 -0.33 13.52 25.71
C GLY A 549 1.01 12.94 25.32
N GLN A 550 1.82 12.55 26.31
CA GLN A 550 2.95 11.66 26.08
C GLN A 550 2.42 10.33 25.53
N TRP A 551 2.83 9.97 24.32
CA TRP A 551 2.50 8.70 23.69
C TRP A 551 3.35 7.58 24.30
N THR A 552 2.72 6.66 25.03
CA THR A 552 3.36 5.42 25.47
C THR A 552 3.07 4.33 24.45
N ASN A 553 4.05 4.01 23.62
CA ASN A 553 3.99 2.83 22.75
C ASN A 553 4.28 1.58 23.58
N GLY A 554 3.25 0.79 23.84
CA GLY A 554 3.37 -0.54 24.44
C GLY A 554 2.24 -1.44 23.97
N ALA A 555 2.49 -2.73 23.83
CA ALA A 555 1.43 -3.72 23.79
C ALA A 555 1.75 -4.77 24.84
N GLU A 556 0.72 -5.34 25.44
CA GLU A 556 0.86 -6.29 26.52
C GLU A 556 0.15 -7.61 26.14
N SER A 557 0.71 -8.75 26.54
CA SER A 557 0.17 -10.08 26.23
C SER A 557 -0.40 -10.76 27.48
N ALA A 558 -1.74 -10.81 27.62
CA ALA A 558 -2.41 -11.30 28.83
C ALA A 558 -2.44 -12.84 28.95
N VAL A 559 -2.07 -13.37 30.11
CA VAL A 559 -1.88 -14.80 30.42
C VAL A 559 -2.51 -15.17 31.76
N VAL A 560 -3.21 -16.31 31.87
CA VAL A 560 -3.86 -16.78 33.12
C VAL A 560 -3.17 -17.98 33.75
N ARG A 561 -3.00 -17.98 35.08
CA ARG A 561 -2.52 -19.12 35.88
C ARG A 561 -3.61 -20.18 36.09
N VAL A 562 -3.32 -21.44 35.75
CA VAL A 562 -4.20 -22.58 36.03
C VAL A 562 -3.71 -23.29 37.30
N ASN A 563 -4.49 -23.25 38.37
CA ASN A 563 -4.20 -24.02 39.59
C ASN A 563 -4.91 -25.37 39.52
N ALA A 564 -4.17 -26.48 39.59
CA ALA A 564 -4.73 -27.79 39.89
C ALA A 564 -4.91 -27.93 41.42
N PRO A 565 -6.05 -28.40 41.94
CA PRO A 565 -6.21 -28.67 43.36
C PRO A 565 -5.38 -29.89 43.78
N GLU A 566 -4.61 -29.74 44.85
CA GLU A 566 -3.82 -30.79 45.47
C GLU A 566 -4.72 -31.68 46.35
N SER A 567 -5.50 -32.58 45.73
CA SER A 567 -6.20 -33.63 46.48
C SER A 567 -6.58 -34.81 45.58
N LEU A 568 -5.66 -35.78 45.45
CA LEU A 568 -5.95 -37.22 45.21
C LEU A 568 -4.63 -38.00 45.23
N ARG A 569 -4.07 -38.22 46.43
CA ARG A 569 -3.18 -39.37 46.64
C ARG A 569 -4.05 -40.60 46.75
N LEU A 570 -4.18 -41.35 45.66
CA LEU A 570 -4.70 -42.72 45.71
C LEU A 570 -3.60 -43.62 46.28
N GLY A 571 -3.92 -44.28 47.38
CA GLY A 571 -3.01 -45.17 48.10
C GLY A 571 -2.58 -46.37 47.26
N GLN A 572 -1.30 -46.71 47.35
CA GLN A 572 -0.81 -48.03 46.96
C GLN A 572 -1.08 -49.02 48.10
N PRO A 573 -1.51 -50.26 47.81
CA PRO A 573 -1.60 -51.30 48.82
C PRO A 573 -0.21 -51.86 49.15
N ARG A 574 -0.02 -52.21 50.42
CA ARG A 574 1.11 -53.00 50.90
C ARG A 574 0.94 -54.47 50.48
N SER A 575 1.94 -55.01 49.79
CA SER A 575 2.41 -56.40 49.82
C SER A 575 3.83 -56.38 49.23
N GLY A 576 4.84 -57.14 49.64
CA GLY A 576 5.07 -58.13 50.68
C GLY A 576 6.58 -58.44 50.63
N ARG A 577 7.18 -58.82 51.76
CA ARG A 577 8.57 -59.28 51.85
C ARG A 577 8.79 -60.51 50.95
N VAL A 578 9.91 -60.57 50.23
CA VAL A 578 10.68 -61.81 50.03
C VAL A 578 12.16 -61.50 50.17
N ALA A 579 12.82 -62.33 50.97
CA ALA A 579 14.22 -62.27 51.37
C ALA A 579 15.18 -62.76 50.27
N ARG A 580 16.45 -62.39 50.40
CA ARG A 580 17.57 -63.00 49.66
C ARG A 580 17.84 -64.42 50.17
N SER A 581 18.12 -65.36 49.27
CA SER A 581 19.14 -66.40 49.46
C SER A 581 19.54 -67.03 48.12
N GLN A 582 20.85 -67.02 47.88
CA GLN A 582 21.65 -67.71 46.84
C GLN A 582 21.48 -67.28 45.39
#